data_AF-A0A7C6MBY7-F1
#
_entry.id   AF-A0A7C6MBY7-F1
#
_cell.length_a   1.000
_cell.length_b   1.000
_cell.length_c   1.000
_cell.angle_alpha   90.00
_cell.angle_beta   90.00
_cell.angle_gamma   90.00
#
_symmetry.space_group_name_H-M   'P 1'
#
loop_
_entity.id
_entity.type
_entity.pdbx_description
1 polymer ?
#
loop_
_entity_poly.entity_id
_entity_poly.type
_entity_poly.pdbx_seq_one_letter_code
_entity_poly.pdbx_strand_id
1 'polypeptide(L)'
;MITKLKNRRQQCFRGFLCFFSFFLLLSCASVEHYKDIDKAVFSGDYEKGFSLVEEARGKAYKDRDAVIFYLDAGMLAHYSGNYEKSSQYLQTGERSIEAAFTKSLSLAAGSFLVNDNVMEYSGEDYEDLYLNVFNALNYVHQGKTDGALVEVRRMDNKIKHLSTKYGTAITNAQKNLLENDTDIPYDKKAARIEFSNSALARYLGMLLYRTEGLVDDARIDRDQIKLAFANQRAVYSFPVPASINDELAIPRGKARINVLSFNGLSPHKVENVTRIPISGSNWIKISLPVFTPRPSRIDRTVVMLDTGESFELELLEDLGAIAAETFNQRAALIYLKTVIRSVAKTTSSAALGQGAGQTDDASASLLLSLLSLGTQIYADASEQADLRMSRYFPDRALVGGITVDPGVYTIVVIYYDSNNAVIQKLEFENFEVDSGRLNLLEAVCIQ
;
A
#
# COMPACT_ATOMS: atom_id res chain seq x y z
N MET A 1 -20.21 -33.78 52.68
CA MET A 1 -20.20 -32.39 52.14
C MET A 1 -18.95 -32.07 51.29
N ILE A 2 -17.82 -32.77 51.49
CA ILE A 2 -16.54 -32.51 50.79
C ILE A 2 -16.53 -33.02 49.33
N THR A 3 -17.32 -34.04 48.99
CA THR A 3 -17.36 -34.65 47.64
C THR A 3 -18.10 -33.80 46.59
N LYS A 4 -19.07 -32.96 46.99
CA LYS A 4 -19.82 -32.08 46.07
C LYS A 4 -19.02 -30.86 45.60
N LEU A 5 -17.99 -30.44 46.35
CA LEU A 5 -17.13 -29.29 46.00
C LEU A 5 -16.06 -29.64 44.94
N LYS A 6 -15.62 -30.91 44.89
CA LYS A 6 -14.61 -31.37 43.91
C LYS A 6 -15.17 -31.41 42.47
N ASN A 7 -16.44 -31.80 42.31
CA ASN A 7 -17.11 -31.87 41.01
C ASN A 7 -17.41 -30.50 40.38
N ARG A 8 -17.74 -29.48 41.19
CA ARG A 8 -17.97 -28.11 40.69
C ARG A 8 -16.68 -27.43 40.18
N ARG A 9 -15.54 -27.66 40.83
CA ARG A 9 -14.23 -27.14 40.36
C ARG A 9 -13.81 -27.79 39.03
N GLN A 10 -14.03 -29.10 38.84
CA GLN A 10 -13.72 -29.77 37.58
C GLN A 10 -14.64 -29.36 36.42
N GLN A 11 -15.92 -29.06 36.69
CA GLN A 11 -16.84 -28.53 35.67
C GLN A 11 -16.52 -27.09 35.26
N CYS A 12 -16.15 -26.20 36.21
CA CYS A 12 -15.68 -24.85 35.88
C CYS A 12 -14.34 -24.84 35.11
N PHE A 13 -13.41 -25.75 35.44
CA PHE A 13 -12.12 -25.84 34.75
C PHE A 13 -12.27 -26.37 33.31
N ARG A 14 -13.20 -27.31 33.08
CA ARG A 14 -13.55 -27.78 31.73
C ARG A 14 -14.27 -26.71 30.89
N GLY A 15 -15.13 -25.90 31.50
CA GLY A 15 -15.78 -24.77 30.83
C GLY A 15 -14.78 -23.68 30.41
N PHE A 16 -13.79 -23.39 31.25
CA PHE A 16 -12.75 -22.39 30.97
C PHE A 16 -11.77 -22.87 29.88
N LEU A 17 -11.41 -24.17 29.87
CA LEU A 17 -10.57 -24.76 28.82
C LEU A 17 -11.26 -24.76 27.44
N CYS A 18 -12.58 -25.02 27.39
CA CYS A 18 -13.34 -24.95 26.13
C CYS A 18 -13.52 -23.50 25.63
N PHE A 19 -13.67 -22.53 26.54
CA PHE A 19 -13.78 -21.11 26.16
C PHE A 19 -12.43 -20.55 25.65
N PHE A 20 -11.31 -20.98 26.25
CA PHE A 20 -9.96 -20.61 25.80
C PHE A 20 -9.59 -21.30 24.48
N SER A 21 -10.01 -22.55 24.28
CA SER A 21 -9.82 -23.27 23.02
C SER A 21 -10.66 -22.71 21.86
N PHE A 22 -11.81 -22.07 22.15
CA PHE A 22 -12.63 -21.39 21.14
C PHE A 22 -12.01 -20.07 20.68
N PHE A 23 -11.32 -19.35 21.57
CA PHE A 23 -10.64 -18.09 21.22
C PHE A 23 -9.34 -18.30 20.41
N LEU A 24 -8.64 -19.43 20.61
CA LEU A 24 -7.43 -19.75 19.84
C LEU A 24 -7.70 -20.12 18.37
N LEU A 25 -8.94 -20.54 18.03
CA LEU A 25 -9.31 -20.89 16.66
C LEU A 25 -9.73 -19.69 15.80
N LEU A 26 -9.99 -18.53 16.40
CA LEU A 26 -10.40 -17.32 15.69
C LEU A 26 -9.23 -16.55 15.06
N SER A 27 -7.98 -16.91 15.38
CA SER A 27 -6.79 -16.20 14.89
C SER A 27 -6.21 -16.76 13.58
N CYS A 28 -6.57 -17.99 13.17
CA CYS A 28 -6.07 -18.59 11.92
C CYS A 28 -6.94 -18.30 10.68
N ALA A 29 -8.20 -17.87 10.88
CA ALA A 29 -9.14 -17.65 9.78
C ALA A 29 -8.79 -16.44 8.88
N SER A 30 -8.06 -15.44 9.39
CA SER A 30 -7.72 -14.24 8.61
C SER A 30 -6.68 -14.50 7.52
N VAL A 31 -5.87 -15.55 7.63
CA VAL A 31 -4.86 -15.91 6.62
C VAL A 31 -5.39 -16.96 5.64
N GLU A 32 -6.36 -17.78 6.08
CA GLU A 32 -6.86 -18.92 5.31
C GLU A 32 -7.60 -18.52 4.03
N HIS A 33 -8.38 -17.43 4.05
CA HIS A 33 -9.15 -17.01 2.88
C HIS A 33 -8.27 -16.55 1.70
N TYR A 34 -7.09 -15.97 1.97
CA TYR A 34 -6.17 -15.56 0.90
C TYR A 34 -5.49 -16.74 0.21
N LYS A 35 -5.43 -17.92 0.84
CA LYS A 35 -4.67 -19.06 0.30
C LYS A 35 -5.16 -19.48 -1.10
N ASP A 36 -6.47 -19.57 -1.29
CA ASP A 36 -7.05 -19.98 -2.56
C ASP A 36 -7.07 -18.83 -3.58
N ILE A 37 -7.22 -17.59 -3.12
CA ILE A 37 -7.14 -16.39 -3.97
C ILE A 37 -5.72 -16.25 -4.51
N ASP A 38 -4.70 -16.29 -3.65
CA ASP A 38 -3.29 -16.25 -4.03
C ASP A 38 -2.96 -17.34 -5.02
N LYS A 39 -3.39 -18.58 -4.76
CA LYS A 39 -3.15 -19.70 -5.66
C LYS A 39 -3.69 -19.41 -7.06
N ALA A 40 -4.89 -18.82 -7.17
CA ALA A 40 -5.47 -18.44 -8.46
C ALA A 40 -4.65 -17.32 -9.12
N VAL A 41 -4.35 -16.24 -8.39
CA VAL A 41 -3.60 -15.08 -8.87
C VAL A 41 -2.18 -15.47 -9.34
N PHE A 42 -1.44 -16.26 -8.56
CA PHE A 42 -0.11 -16.77 -8.93
C PHE A 42 -0.13 -17.71 -10.13
N SER A 43 -1.28 -18.31 -10.45
CA SER A 43 -1.46 -19.12 -11.67
C SER A 43 -1.94 -18.30 -12.88
N GLY A 44 -2.13 -16.99 -12.73
CA GLY A 44 -2.67 -16.10 -13.76
C GLY A 44 -4.20 -16.20 -13.94
N ASP A 45 -4.90 -16.95 -13.08
CA ASP A 45 -6.35 -17.09 -13.10
C ASP A 45 -7.01 -15.96 -12.29
N TYR A 46 -6.91 -14.74 -12.83
CA TYR A 46 -7.39 -13.52 -12.18
C TYR A 46 -8.91 -13.50 -12.05
N GLU A 47 -9.65 -14.10 -12.99
CA GLU A 47 -11.12 -14.17 -12.93
C GLU A 47 -11.60 -15.04 -11.75
N LYS A 48 -10.93 -16.18 -11.52
CA LYS A 48 -11.18 -16.98 -10.31
C LYS A 48 -10.76 -16.24 -9.05
N GLY A 49 -9.61 -15.56 -9.07
CA GLY A 49 -9.16 -14.73 -7.95
C GLY A 49 -10.20 -13.67 -7.58
N PHE A 50 -10.71 -12.95 -8.58
CA PHE A 50 -11.76 -11.95 -8.43
C PHE A 50 -13.04 -12.55 -7.85
N SER A 51 -13.51 -13.67 -8.39
CA SER A 51 -14.69 -14.38 -7.89
C SER A 51 -14.54 -14.80 -6.42
N LEU A 52 -13.38 -15.33 -6.03
CA LEU A 52 -13.10 -15.73 -4.64
C LEU A 52 -13.06 -14.53 -3.68
N VAL A 53 -12.55 -13.38 -4.12
CA VAL A 53 -12.59 -12.13 -3.32
C VAL A 53 -14.03 -11.67 -3.09
N GLU A 54 -14.86 -11.69 -4.14
CA GLU A 54 -16.29 -11.34 -4.04
C GLU A 54 -17.04 -12.28 -3.08
N GLU A 55 -16.80 -13.58 -3.16
CA GLU A 55 -17.42 -14.59 -2.28
C GLU A 55 -17.04 -14.41 -0.80
N ALA A 56 -15.86 -13.85 -0.54
CA ALA A 56 -15.32 -13.57 0.78
C ALA A 56 -15.88 -12.28 1.42
N ARG A 57 -16.58 -11.44 0.65
CA ARG A 57 -17.20 -10.20 1.12
C ARG A 57 -18.15 -10.46 2.30
N GLY A 58 -18.01 -9.70 3.37
CA GLY A 58 -18.84 -9.83 4.57
C GLY A 58 -18.61 -11.11 5.39
N LYS A 59 -17.70 -12.00 4.94
CA LYS A 59 -17.26 -13.19 5.68
C LYS A 59 -15.85 -12.97 6.22
N ALA A 60 -14.87 -12.90 5.32
CA ALA A 60 -13.46 -12.72 5.67
C ALA A 60 -13.08 -11.23 5.76
N TYR A 61 -13.66 -10.40 4.88
CA TYR A 61 -13.57 -8.95 4.96
C TYR A 61 -14.67 -8.42 5.87
N LYS A 62 -14.31 -8.15 7.14
CA LYS A 62 -15.21 -7.51 8.11
C LYS A 62 -15.38 -6.03 7.77
N ASP A 63 -16.40 -5.38 8.35
CA ASP A 63 -16.72 -3.97 8.06
C ASP A 63 -15.51 -3.02 8.19
N ARG A 64 -14.65 -3.24 9.19
CA ARG A 64 -13.43 -2.45 9.42
C ARG A 64 -12.34 -2.63 8.35
N ASP A 65 -12.48 -3.64 7.49
CA ASP A 65 -11.57 -4.03 6.42
C ASP A 65 -12.19 -3.78 5.04
N ALA A 66 -13.28 -3.02 4.97
CA ALA A 66 -14.00 -2.72 3.73
C ALA A 66 -13.11 -2.06 2.66
N VAL A 67 -12.18 -1.18 3.07
CA VAL A 67 -11.20 -0.59 2.14
C VAL A 67 -10.35 -1.67 1.47
N ILE A 68 -9.86 -2.66 2.23
CA ILE A 68 -9.03 -3.76 1.68
C ILE A 68 -9.85 -4.54 0.65
N PHE A 69 -11.10 -4.86 0.97
CA PHE A 69 -11.99 -5.54 0.04
C PHE A 69 -12.13 -4.76 -1.28
N TYR A 70 -12.40 -3.45 -1.23
CA TYR A 70 -12.58 -2.65 -2.43
C TYR A 70 -11.31 -2.52 -3.27
N LEU A 71 -10.14 -2.42 -2.63
CA LEU A 71 -8.87 -2.37 -3.33
C LEU A 71 -8.55 -3.73 -3.97
N ASP A 72 -8.64 -4.83 -3.22
CA ASP A 72 -8.34 -6.16 -3.73
C ASP A 72 -9.32 -6.58 -4.83
N ALA A 73 -10.61 -6.36 -4.65
CA ALA A 73 -11.62 -6.64 -5.67
C ALA A 73 -11.44 -5.75 -6.90
N GLY A 74 -11.10 -4.47 -6.71
CA GLY A 74 -10.83 -3.54 -7.80
C GLY A 74 -9.62 -3.95 -8.64
N MET A 75 -8.52 -4.33 -7.99
CA MET A 75 -7.31 -4.81 -8.66
C MET A 75 -7.53 -6.13 -9.40
N LEU A 76 -8.16 -7.12 -8.77
CA LEU A 76 -8.42 -8.40 -9.45
C LEU A 76 -9.44 -8.29 -10.58
N ALA A 77 -10.47 -7.43 -10.44
CA ALA A 77 -11.38 -7.12 -11.53
C ALA A 77 -10.66 -6.45 -12.71
N HIS A 78 -9.68 -5.59 -12.44
CA HIS A 78 -8.87 -4.97 -13.48
C HIS A 78 -8.06 -6.03 -14.23
N TYR A 79 -7.33 -6.88 -13.49
CA TYR A 79 -6.52 -7.94 -14.09
C TYR A 79 -7.33 -8.99 -14.85
N SER A 80 -8.61 -9.16 -14.52
CA SER A 80 -9.52 -10.05 -15.25
C SER A 80 -10.28 -9.37 -16.39
N GLY A 81 -9.99 -8.10 -16.68
CA GLY A 81 -10.60 -7.35 -17.79
C GLY A 81 -11.99 -6.78 -17.48
N ASN A 82 -12.48 -6.90 -16.24
CA ASN A 82 -13.75 -6.33 -15.79
C ASN A 82 -13.57 -4.85 -15.38
N TYR A 83 -13.20 -4.01 -16.34
CA TYR A 83 -12.80 -2.62 -16.10
C TYR A 83 -13.89 -1.75 -15.46
N GLU A 84 -15.16 -1.91 -15.86
CA GLU A 84 -16.28 -1.18 -15.24
C GLU A 84 -16.42 -1.53 -13.76
N LYS A 85 -16.30 -2.81 -13.44
CA LYS A 85 -16.43 -3.31 -12.08
C LYS A 85 -15.24 -2.88 -11.23
N SER A 86 -14.04 -2.94 -11.80
CA SER A 86 -12.83 -2.39 -11.19
C SER A 86 -13.01 -0.91 -10.85
N SER A 87 -13.44 -0.08 -11.81
CA SER A 87 -13.69 1.35 -11.58
C SER A 87 -14.67 1.60 -10.44
N GLN A 88 -15.78 0.85 -10.37
CA GLN A 88 -16.75 0.97 -9.28
C GLN A 88 -16.13 0.66 -7.91
N TYR A 89 -15.32 -0.39 -7.84
CA TYR A 89 -14.65 -0.78 -6.61
C TYR A 89 -13.57 0.21 -6.19
N LEU A 90 -12.69 0.62 -7.10
CA LEU A 90 -11.62 1.57 -6.79
C LEU A 90 -12.18 2.94 -6.37
N GLN A 91 -13.25 3.44 -7.01
CA GLN A 91 -13.92 4.69 -6.60
C GLN A 91 -14.62 4.59 -5.24
N THR A 92 -15.13 3.40 -4.91
CA THR A 92 -15.71 3.17 -3.58
C THR A 92 -14.62 3.01 -2.53
N GLY A 93 -13.51 2.37 -2.87
CA GLY A 93 -12.29 2.30 -2.07
C GLY A 93 -11.74 3.68 -1.75
N GLU A 94 -11.54 4.54 -2.76
CA GLU A 94 -11.08 5.93 -2.61
C GLU A 94 -11.94 6.72 -1.61
N ARG A 95 -13.27 6.70 -1.77
CA ARG A 95 -14.19 7.37 -0.82
C ARG A 95 -14.12 6.78 0.59
N SER A 96 -13.93 5.47 0.70
CA SER A 96 -13.83 4.78 1.99
C SER A 96 -12.51 5.10 2.70
N ILE A 97 -11.41 5.24 1.96
CA ILE A 97 -10.10 5.71 2.44
C ILE A 97 -10.25 7.11 3.06
N GLU A 98 -10.87 8.05 2.34
CA GLU A 98 -11.06 9.42 2.82
C GLU A 98 -11.92 9.48 4.10
N ALA A 99 -13.03 8.73 4.13
CA ALA A 99 -13.91 8.65 5.29
C ALA A 99 -13.19 8.03 6.51
N ALA A 100 -12.49 6.91 6.32
CA ALA A 100 -11.76 6.22 7.38
C ALA A 100 -10.60 7.07 7.91
N PHE A 101 -9.87 7.77 7.04
CA PHE A 101 -8.80 8.69 7.43
C PHE A 101 -9.33 9.86 8.27
N THR A 102 -10.42 10.50 7.82
CA THR A 102 -11.06 11.62 8.54
C THR A 102 -11.54 11.21 9.93
N LYS A 103 -12.14 10.01 10.03
CA LYS A 103 -12.58 9.42 11.29
C LYS A 103 -11.40 9.09 12.22
N SER A 104 -10.31 8.55 11.68
CA SER A 104 -9.07 8.28 12.42
C SER A 104 -8.46 9.56 13.00
N LEU A 105 -8.42 10.64 12.21
CA LEU A 105 -7.89 11.92 12.66
C LEU A 105 -8.77 12.55 13.77
N SER A 106 -10.09 12.48 13.61
CA SER A 106 -11.05 13.00 14.60
C SER A 106 -10.96 12.25 15.94
N LEU A 107 -10.84 10.91 15.89
CA LEU A 107 -10.65 10.09 17.08
C LEU A 107 -9.28 10.31 17.74
N ALA A 108 -8.22 10.52 16.96
CA ALA A 108 -6.90 10.86 17.47
C ALA A 108 -6.88 12.21 18.22
N ALA A 109 -7.66 13.20 17.77
CA ALA A 109 -7.85 14.46 18.49
C ALA A 109 -8.60 14.30 19.82
N GLY A 110 -9.47 13.29 19.93
CA GLY A 110 -10.22 12.97 21.15
C GLY A 110 -9.46 12.08 22.14
N SER A 111 -8.61 11.17 21.66
CA SER A 111 -7.74 10.31 22.49
C SER A 111 -6.76 9.49 21.64
N PHE A 112 -5.45 9.65 21.86
CA PHE A 112 -4.40 8.82 21.24
C PHE A 112 -4.34 7.37 21.77
N LEU A 113 -5.27 6.99 22.66
CA LEU A 113 -5.25 5.72 23.38
C LEU A 113 -5.83 4.54 22.58
N VAL A 114 -6.56 4.79 21.50
CA VAL A 114 -7.12 3.73 20.64
C VAL A 114 -6.02 3.16 19.75
N ASN A 115 -5.90 1.83 19.68
CA ASN A 115 -4.95 1.14 18.81
C ASN A 115 -5.45 1.18 17.35
N ASP A 116 -4.55 1.47 16.40
CA ASP A 116 -4.88 1.57 14.97
C ASP A 116 -5.46 0.25 14.40
N ASN A 117 -5.10 -0.93 14.93
CA ASN A 117 -5.69 -2.23 14.53
C ASN A 117 -7.17 -2.41 14.97
N VAL A 118 -7.65 -1.58 15.91
CA VAL A 118 -9.08 -1.53 16.28
C VAL A 118 -9.85 -0.60 15.36
N MET A 119 -9.16 0.34 14.72
CA MET A 119 -9.75 1.33 13.83
C MET A 119 -10.09 0.73 12.47
N GLU A 120 -10.94 1.44 11.74
CA GLU A 120 -11.20 1.17 10.33
C GLU A 120 -9.91 1.39 9.52
N TYR A 121 -9.60 0.44 8.64
CA TYR A 121 -8.41 0.53 7.79
C TYR A 121 -8.56 1.72 6.84
N SER A 122 -7.62 2.67 6.89
CA SER A 122 -7.71 3.92 6.13
C SER A 122 -6.97 3.92 4.79
N GLY A 123 -6.54 2.75 4.29
CA GLY A 123 -5.65 2.65 3.12
C GLY A 123 -4.22 3.11 3.44
N GLU A 124 -3.22 2.58 2.73
CA GLU A 124 -1.87 3.15 2.66
C GLU A 124 -1.81 4.26 1.61
N ASP A 125 -0.85 5.19 1.75
CA ASP A 125 -0.75 6.32 0.82
C ASP A 125 -0.52 5.85 -0.61
N TYR A 126 0.37 4.89 -0.83
CA TYR A 126 0.61 4.35 -2.17
C TYR A 126 -0.64 3.68 -2.75
N GLU A 127 -1.47 3.00 -1.95
CA GLU A 127 -2.73 2.40 -2.42
C GLU A 127 -3.69 3.48 -2.90
N ASP A 128 -3.81 4.57 -2.14
CA ASP A 128 -4.65 5.74 -2.48
C ASP A 128 -4.16 6.47 -3.74
N LEU A 129 -2.86 6.44 -4.01
CA LEU A 129 -2.28 7.00 -5.23
C LEU A 129 -2.50 6.09 -6.44
N TYR A 130 -2.09 4.82 -6.33
CA TYR A 130 -2.08 3.89 -7.44
C TYR A 130 -3.48 3.39 -7.82
N LEU A 131 -4.47 3.45 -6.93
CA LEU A 131 -5.85 3.19 -7.35
C LEU A 131 -6.29 4.12 -8.48
N ASN A 132 -5.78 5.36 -8.56
CA ASN A 132 -6.12 6.27 -9.65
C ASN A 132 -5.39 5.91 -10.94
N VAL A 133 -4.20 5.30 -10.88
CA VAL A 133 -3.52 4.76 -12.07
C VAL A 133 -4.34 3.62 -12.68
N PHE A 134 -4.74 2.65 -11.87
CA PHE A 134 -5.56 1.53 -12.34
C PHE A 134 -6.95 1.99 -12.80
N ASN A 135 -7.53 2.97 -12.13
CA ASN A 135 -8.79 3.55 -12.59
C ASN A 135 -8.63 4.35 -13.89
N ALA A 136 -7.50 5.01 -14.12
CA ALA A 136 -7.18 5.62 -15.40
C ALA A 136 -7.07 4.57 -16.51
N LEU A 137 -6.39 3.46 -16.25
CA LEU A 137 -6.27 2.34 -17.18
C LEU A 137 -7.64 1.68 -17.46
N ASN A 138 -8.50 1.52 -16.46
CA ASN A 138 -9.89 1.09 -16.66
C ASN A 138 -10.61 1.99 -17.66
N TYR A 139 -10.45 3.30 -17.55
CA TYR A 139 -11.04 4.26 -18.48
C TYR A 139 -10.42 4.18 -19.88
N VAL A 140 -9.10 3.95 -19.97
CA VAL A 140 -8.40 3.71 -21.25
C VAL A 140 -8.99 2.51 -21.99
N HIS A 141 -9.14 1.37 -21.31
CA HIS A 141 -9.72 0.17 -21.92
C HIS A 141 -11.19 0.33 -22.32
N GLN A 142 -11.90 1.27 -21.70
CA GLN A 142 -13.27 1.64 -22.05
C GLN A 142 -13.35 2.73 -23.13
N GLY A 143 -12.24 3.20 -23.69
CA GLY A 143 -12.19 4.28 -24.67
C GLY A 143 -12.59 5.66 -24.10
N LYS A 144 -12.48 5.86 -22.78
CA LYS A 144 -12.91 7.07 -22.06
C LYS A 144 -11.70 7.95 -21.68
N THR A 145 -11.07 8.57 -22.67
CA THR A 145 -9.85 9.40 -22.48
C THR A 145 -10.01 10.48 -21.41
N ASP A 146 -11.13 11.21 -21.41
CA ASP A 146 -11.39 12.28 -20.43
C ASP A 146 -11.39 11.74 -18.99
N GLY A 147 -12.02 10.58 -18.78
CA GLY A 147 -12.04 9.91 -17.49
C GLY A 147 -10.63 9.51 -17.05
N ALA A 148 -9.84 8.96 -17.96
CA ALA A 148 -8.45 8.59 -17.69
C ALA A 148 -7.60 9.81 -17.27
N LEU A 149 -7.72 10.93 -17.99
CA LEU A 149 -7.01 12.16 -17.65
C LEU A 149 -7.47 12.77 -16.32
N VAL A 150 -8.74 12.61 -15.93
CA VAL A 150 -9.23 13.03 -14.60
C VAL A 150 -8.53 12.24 -13.50
N GLU A 151 -8.41 10.92 -13.65
CA GLU A 151 -7.75 10.07 -12.66
C GLU A 151 -6.23 10.34 -12.56
N VAL A 152 -5.54 10.57 -13.68
CA VAL A 152 -4.14 11.02 -13.69
C VAL A 152 -3.97 12.32 -12.89
N ARG A 153 -4.86 13.30 -13.10
CA ARG A 153 -4.85 14.57 -12.35
C ARG A 153 -5.19 14.39 -10.87
N ARG A 154 -6.06 13.44 -10.51
CA ARG A 154 -6.36 13.13 -9.11
C ARG A 154 -5.11 12.62 -8.39
N MET A 155 -4.39 11.68 -8.99
CA MET A 155 -3.13 11.17 -8.42
C MET A 155 -2.13 12.32 -8.22
N ASP A 156 -1.92 13.15 -9.26
CA ASP A 156 -1.04 14.32 -9.19
C ASP A 156 -1.39 15.26 -8.02
N ASN A 157 -2.68 15.51 -7.81
CA ASN A 157 -3.14 16.34 -6.70
C ASN A 157 -2.92 15.66 -5.34
N LYS A 158 -3.19 14.36 -5.23
CA LYS A 158 -2.91 13.60 -3.99
C LYS A 158 -1.42 13.65 -3.63
N ILE A 159 -0.52 13.46 -4.60
CA ILE A 159 0.94 13.54 -4.39
C ILE A 159 1.33 14.89 -3.79
N LYS A 160 0.81 16.01 -4.32
CA LYS A 160 1.08 17.36 -3.79
C LYS A 160 0.68 17.52 -2.32
N HIS A 161 -0.36 16.81 -1.88
CA HIS A 161 -0.87 16.90 -0.53
C HIS A 161 -0.24 15.90 0.46
N LEU A 162 0.49 14.88 -0.01
CA LEU A 162 1.10 13.84 0.83
C LEU A 162 1.92 14.44 1.99
N SER A 163 2.85 15.34 1.68
CA SER A 163 3.75 15.93 2.70
C SER A 163 3.02 16.71 3.79
N THR A 164 1.85 17.29 3.46
CA THR A 164 1.02 18.06 4.40
C THR A 164 -0.01 17.21 5.14
N LYS A 165 -0.36 16.02 4.60
CA LYS A 165 -1.41 15.12 5.10
C LYS A 165 -1.22 14.77 6.57
N TYR A 166 0.02 14.50 6.98
CA TYR A 166 0.36 14.13 8.37
C TYR A 166 0.92 15.28 9.21
N GLY A 167 1.35 16.39 8.57
CA GLY A 167 2.09 17.47 9.24
C GLY A 167 1.34 18.07 10.44
N THR A 168 0.04 18.35 10.28
CA THR A 168 -0.80 18.90 11.36
C THR A 168 -1.01 17.88 12.49
N ALA A 169 -1.26 16.61 12.15
CA ALA A 169 -1.46 15.56 13.14
C ALA A 169 -0.19 15.30 13.96
N ILE A 170 0.98 15.25 13.29
CA ILE A 170 2.29 15.13 13.93
C ILE A 170 2.56 16.35 14.82
N THR A 171 2.32 17.57 14.34
CA THR A 171 2.53 18.80 15.12
C THR A 171 1.66 18.83 16.37
N ASN A 172 0.38 18.48 16.26
CA ASN A 172 -0.54 18.45 17.40
C ASN A 172 -0.15 17.35 18.41
N ALA A 173 0.21 16.16 17.92
CA ALA A 173 0.66 15.07 18.77
C ALA A 173 2.01 15.39 19.45
N GLN A 174 2.92 16.07 18.75
CA GLN A 174 4.19 16.56 19.30
C GLN A 174 3.96 17.65 20.34
N LYS A 175 3.05 18.60 20.11
CA LYS A 175 2.70 19.63 21.09
C LYS A 175 2.27 19.00 22.42
N ASN A 176 1.42 17.96 22.37
CA ASN A 176 0.99 17.23 23.56
C ASN A 176 2.14 16.48 24.29
N LEU A 177 3.22 16.13 23.59
CA LEU A 177 4.40 15.47 24.15
C LEU A 177 5.48 16.46 24.63
N LEU A 178 5.63 17.60 23.93
CA LEU A 178 6.59 18.67 24.23
C LEU A 178 6.14 19.56 25.39
N GLU A 179 4.83 19.65 25.67
CA GLU A 179 4.32 20.25 26.91
C GLU A 179 4.71 19.46 28.18
N ASN A 180 5.29 18.25 28.04
CA ASN A 180 5.66 17.36 29.15
C ASN A 180 7.16 16.98 29.21
N ASP A 181 8.04 17.69 28.47
CA ASP A 181 9.51 17.51 28.40
C ASP A 181 9.98 16.05 28.56
N THR A 182 9.78 15.26 27.49
CA THR A 182 10.08 13.83 27.49
C THR A 182 11.31 13.53 26.62
N ASP A 183 12.29 12.83 27.17
CA ASP A 183 13.56 12.42 26.52
C ASP A 183 13.35 11.29 25.49
N ILE A 184 12.23 11.33 24.76
CA ILE A 184 11.77 10.28 23.85
C ILE A 184 12.48 10.45 22.50
N PRO A 185 13.25 9.46 22.03
CA PRO A 185 13.90 9.53 20.73
C PRO A 185 12.85 9.65 19.62
N TYR A 186 12.97 10.69 18.80
CA TYR A 186 12.16 10.87 17.58
C TYR A 186 13.06 11.23 16.41
N ASP A 187 12.87 10.54 15.27
CA ASP A 187 13.64 10.83 14.06
C ASP A 187 13.03 12.02 13.29
N LYS A 188 13.74 13.15 13.29
CA LYS A 188 13.37 14.34 12.53
C LYS A 188 13.41 14.13 11.01
N LYS A 189 14.14 13.13 10.50
CA LYS A 189 14.20 12.81 9.06
C LYS A 189 12.98 12.01 8.58
N ALA A 190 12.38 11.19 9.44
CA ALA A 190 11.18 10.39 9.14
C ALA A 190 9.92 11.23 8.81
N ALA A 191 9.99 12.56 8.95
CA ALA A 191 8.89 13.48 8.68
C ALA A 191 8.86 14.05 7.26
N ARG A 192 9.72 13.60 6.33
CA ARG A 192 9.75 14.10 4.94
C ARG A 192 9.42 12.98 3.97
N ILE A 193 8.67 13.31 2.93
CA ILE A 193 8.39 12.44 1.79
C ILE A 193 9.19 13.00 0.62
N GLU A 194 10.06 12.18 0.04
CA GLU A 194 10.81 12.57 -1.16
C GLU A 194 9.98 12.37 -2.44
N PHE A 195 9.01 11.45 -2.41
CA PHE A 195 8.08 11.22 -3.51
C PHE A 195 7.09 12.39 -3.71
N SER A 196 7.23 13.04 -4.86
CA SER A 196 6.52 14.27 -5.26
C SER A 196 6.11 14.28 -6.74
N ASN A 197 6.54 13.29 -7.54
CA ASN A 197 6.14 13.16 -8.95
C ASN A 197 6.21 11.69 -9.42
N SER A 198 5.11 11.16 -9.96
CA SER A 198 5.02 9.79 -10.51
C SER A 198 5.38 9.79 -11.99
N ALA A 199 6.41 9.04 -12.37
CA ALA A 199 6.76 8.83 -13.77
C ALA A 199 5.68 8.03 -14.50
N LEU A 200 5.01 7.10 -13.82
CA LEU A 200 3.91 6.31 -14.37
C LEU A 200 2.69 7.16 -14.69
N ALA A 201 2.26 8.02 -13.76
CA ALA A 201 1.15 8.94 -14.00
C ALA A 201 1.44 9.90 -15.17
N ARG A 202 2.66 10.44 -15.22
CA ARG A 202 3.13 11.29 -16.31
C ARG A 202 3.21 10.55 -17.64
N TYR A 203 3.63 9.29 -17.64
CA TYR A 203 3.65 8.47 -18.84
C TYR A 203 2.24 8.26 -19.39
N LEU A 204 1.28 7.90 -18.55
CA LEU A 204 -0.13 7.79 -18.97
C LEU A 204 -0.67 9.13 -19.49
N GLY A 205 -0.44 10.23 -18.77
CA GLY A 205 -0.80 11.58 -19.21
C GLY A 205 -0.22 11.92 -20.58
N MET A 206 1.08 11.69 -20.77
CA MET A 206 1.78 11.90 -22.04
C MET A 206 1.14 11.11 -23.19
N LEU A 207 0.87 9.82 -23.00
CA LEU A 207 0.26 8.99 -24.04
C LEU A 207 -1.16 9.46 -24.40
N LEU A 208 -1.95 9.86 -23.39
CA LEU A 208 -3.32 10.36 -23.57
C LEU A 208 -3.32 11.71 -24.30
N TYR A 209 -2.51 12.67 -23.85
CA TYR A 209 -2.38 13.97 -24.52
C TYR A 209 -1.87 13.83 -25.96
N ARG A 210 -0.92 12.94 -26.20
CA ARG A 210 -0.44 12.63 -27.56
C ARG A 210 -1.59 12.15 -28.45
N THR A 211 -2.44 11.26 -27.94
CA THR A 211 -3.57 10.68 -28.67
C THR A 211 -4.62 11.74 -29.02
N GLU A 212 -4.84 12.72 -28.14
CA GLU A 212 -5.73 13.86 -28.36
C GLU A 212 -5.11 14.96 -29.25
N GLY A 213 -3.88 14.78 -29.74
CA GLY A 213 -3.16 15.79 -30.53
C GLY A 213 -2.64 16.99 -29.72
N LEU A 214 -2.70 16.90 -28.39
CA LEU A 214 -2.19 17.89 -27.45
C LEU A 214 -0.68 17.71 -27.24
N VAL A 215 0.09 17.99 -28.29
CA VAL A 215 1.54 17.71 -28.34
C VAL A 215 2.33 18.47 -27.27
N ASP A 216 1.95 19.71 -26.95
CA ASP A 216 2.63 20.50 -25.92
C ASP A 216 2.40 19.92 -24.52
N ASP A 217 1.18 19.50 -24.19
CA ASP A 217 0.88 18.84 -22.92
C ASP A 217 1.61 17.49 -22.80
N ALA A 218 1.63 16.70 -23.89
CA ALA A 218 2.40 15.47 -23.93
C ALA A 218 3.91 15.71 -23.73
N ARG A 219 4.44 16.78 -24.32
CA ARG A 219 5.84 17.19 -24.13
C ARG A 219 6.11 17.60 -22.68
N ILE A 220 5.19 18.32 -22.05
CA ILE A 220 5.29 18.70 -20.63
C ILE A 220 5.38 17.45 -19.77
N ASP A 221 4.49 16.48 -19.96
CA ASP A 221 4.51 15.24 -19.17
C ASP A 221 5.79 14.42 -19.40
N ARG A 222 6.28 14.32 -20.65
CA ARG A 222 7.60 13.72 -20.94
C ARG A 222 8.73 14.39 -20.16
N ASP A 223 8.74 15.72 -20.12
CA ASP A 223 9.77 16.48 -19.41
C ASP A 223 9.62 16.31 -17.88
N GLN A 224 8.39 16.16 -17.38
CA GLN A 224 8.12 15.81 -15.98
C GLN A 224 8.59 14.41 -15.61
N ILE A 225 8.52 13.42 -16.50
CA ILE A 225 9.14 12.10 -16.28
C ILE A 225 10.64 12.29 -16.03
N LYS A 226 11.33 13.02 -16.90
CA LYS A 226 12.77 13.28 -16.75
C LYS A 226 13.10 14.00 -15.44
N LEU A 227 12.27 14.96 -15.04
CA LEU A 227 12.40 15.65 -13.76
C LEU A 227 12.15 14.73 -12.55
N ALA A 228 11.20 13.80 -12.67
CA ALA A 228 10.92 12.82 -11.61
C ALA A 228 12.16 11.99 -11.31
N PHE A 229 12.81 11.44 -12.34
CA PHE A 229 14.07 10.69 -12.23
C PHE A 229 15.22 11.55 -11.72
N ALA A 230 15.35 12.79 -12.19
CA ALA A 230 16.45 13.67 -11.81
C ALA A 230 16.40 14.08 -10.32
N ASN A 231 15.20 14.35 -9.81
CA ASN A 231 14.99 15.00 -8.51
C ASN A 231 14.64 14.05 -7.36
N GLN A 232 14.28 12.80 -7.66
CA GLN A 232 13.80 11.82 -6.65
C GLN A 232 14.60 10.51 -6.72
N ARG A 233 15.94 10.63 -6.70
CA ARG A 233 16.86 9.48 -6.88
C ARG A 233 16.70 8.37 -5.83
N ALA A 234 16.11 8.67 -4.67
CA ALA A 234 15.83 7.66 -3.65
C ALA A 234 14.84 6.59 -4.13
N VAL A 235 13.87 6.97 -4.97
CA VAL A 235 12.85 6.06 -5.52
C VAL A 235 13.05 5.79 -7.02
N TYR A 236 13.73 6.68 -7.76
CA TYR A 236 14.16 6.45 -9.15
C TYR A 236 15.68 6.31 -9.23
N SER A 237 16.19 5.19 -8.73
CA SER A 237 17.62 4.86 -8.71
C SER A 237 18.13 4.17 -9.98
N PHE A 238 17.26 4.05 -10.99
CA PHE A 238 17.47 3.36 -12.27
C PHE A 238 17.38 4.35 -13.45
N PRO A 239 17.87 4.00 -14.66
CA PRO A 239 17.84 4.90 -15.81
C PRO A 239 16.41 5.16 -16.31
N VAL A 240 16.21 6.33 -16.92
CA VAL A 240 14.95 6.66 -17.65
C VAL A 240 14.82 5.70 -18.83
N PRO A 241 13.65 5.05 -19.04
CA PRO A 241 13.43 4.19 -20.21
C PRO A 241 13.71 4.92 -21.52
N ALA A 242 14.44 4.26 -22.42
CA ALA A 242 14.80 4.82 -23.73
C ALA A 242 13.56 5.14 -24.56
N SER A 243 12.54 4.28 -24.45
CA SER A 243 11.25 4.39 -25.17
C SER A 243 10.55 5.74 -24.99
N ILE A 244 10.73 6.42 -23.84
CA ILE A 244 10.13 7.74 -23.54
C ILE A 244 10.50 8.80 -24.58
N ASN A 245 11.71 8.73 -25.16
CA ASN A 245 12.13 9.71 -26.15
C ASN A 245 11.45 9.50 -27.52
N ASP A 246 11.08 8.27 -27.83
CA ASP A 246 10.47 7.89 -29.10
C ASP A 246 8.97 8.17 -29.14
N GLU A 247 8.33 8.32 -27.97
CA GLU A 247 6.87 8.48 -27.85
C GLU A 247 6.30 9.69 -28.60
N LEU A 248 7.09 10.76 -28.73
CA LEU A 248 6.67 11.99 -29.41
C LEU A 248 7.30 12.16 -30.80
N ALA A 249 8.02 11.15 -31.30
CA ALA A 249 8.77 11.19 -32.55
C ALA A 249 8.24 10.19 -33.60
N ILE A 250 6.94 9.92 -33.60
CA ILE A 250 6.32 8.96 -34.52
C ILE A 250 6.31 9.54 -35.95
N PRO A 251 6.92 8.88 -36.95
CA PRO A 251 6.88 9.33 -38.34
C PRO A 251 5.46 9.38 -38.90
N ARG A 252 5.21 10.33 -39.82
CA ARG A 252 3.91 10.45 -40.47
C ARG A 252 3.53 9.16 -41.21
N GLY A 253 2.32 8.66 -40.96
CA GLY A 253 1.81 7.42 -41.56
C GLY A 253 2.23 6.14 -40.85
N LYS A 254 3.08 6.23 -39.82
CA LYS A 254 3.38 5.11 -38.92
C LYS A 254 2.52 5.20 -37.66
N ALA A 255 2.48 4.11 -36.92
CA ALA A 255 1.87 4.02 -35.60
C ALA A 255 2.90 3.49 -34.60
N ARG A 256 2.63 3.64 -33.30
CA ARG A 256 3.52 3.14 -32.24
C ARG A 256 2.74 2.27 -31.29
N ILE A 257 3.16 1.01 -31.17
CA ILE A 257 2.68 0.08 -30.15
C ILE A 257 3.38 0.44 -28.84
N ASN A 258 2.60 0.60 -27.78
CA ASN A 258 3.07 0.88 -26.43
C ASN A 258 2.70 -0.32 -25.57
N VAL A 259 3.65 -0.83 -24.79
CA VAL A 259 3.41 -1.92 -23.86
C VAL A 259 3.70 -1.41 -22.46
N LEU A 260 2.70 -1.47 -21.59
CA LEU A 260 2.82 -1.24 -20.16
C LEU A 260 2.63 -2.58 -19.45
N SER A 261 3.63 -2.97 -18.67
CA SER A 261 3.61 -4.23 -17.95
C SER A 261 3.72 -4.05 -16.45
N PHE A 262 2.87 -4.74 -15.70
CA PHE A 262 2.88 -4.76 -14.25
C PHE A 262 3.38 -6.10 -13.71
N ASN A 263 4.43 -6.04 -12.90
CA ASN A 263 5.15 -7.22 -12.43
C ASN A 263 5.18 -7.32 -10.90
N GLY A 264 5.13 -8.56 -10.42
CA GLY A 264 5.28 -8.89 -9.00
C GLY A 264 4.17 -8.31 -8.13
N LEU A 265 4.35 -8.43 -6.81
CA LEU A 265 3.43 -7.89 -5.81
C LEU A 265 4.14 -6.84 -4.96
N SER A 266 3.46 -5.74 -4.66
CA SER A 266 3.95 -4.66 -3.78
C SER A 266 4.51 -5.22 -2.47
N PRO A 267 5.36 -4.55 -1.68
CA PRO A 267 5.87 -5.09 -0.41
C PRO A 267 4.72 -5.44 0.57
N HIS A 268 5.01 -6.23 1.60
CA HIS A 268 4.04 -6.54 2.66
C HIS A 268 4.50 -5.96 3.99
N LYS A 269 3.56 -5.66 4.89
CA LYS A 269 3.89 -5.19 6.23
C LYS A 269 4.19 -6.35 7.19
N VAL A 270 5.28 -6.21 7.94
CA VAL A 270 5.62 -7.09 9.07
C VAL A 270 5.74 -6.26 10.35
N GLU A 271 5.51 -6.90 11.50
CA GLU A 271 5.67 -6.24 12.79
C GLU A 271 7.15 -6.20 13.19
N ASN A 272 7.67 -4.99 13.42
CA ASN A 272 8.97 -4.76 14.00
C ASN A 272 8.81 -4.29 15.46
N VAL A 273 9.41 -5.02 16.40
CA VAL A 273 9.28 -4.74 17.83
C VAL A 273 10.57 -4.12 18.37
N THR A 274 10.48 -2.87 18.79
CA THR A 274 11.55 -2.16 19.50
C THR A 274 11.24 -2.12 20.99
N ARG A 275 12.26 -2.33 21.83
CA ARG A 275 12.14 -2.18 23.30
C ARG A 275 12.92 -0.96 23.76
N ILE A 276 12.22 0.05 24.28
CA ILE A 276 12.85 1.29 24.76
C ILE A 276 13.07 1.17 26.27
N PRO A 277 14.32 1.24 26.78
CA PRO A 277 14.60 1.26 28.21
C PRO A 277 14.19 2.62 28.80
N ILE A 278 13.65 2.63 30.02
CA ILE A 278 13.18 3.87 30.67
C ILE A 278 13.89 4.10 32.02
N SER A 279 14.03 3.07 32.85
CA SER A 279 14.87 3.10 34.07
C SER A 279 15.00 1.70 34.69
N GLY A 280 16.15 1.40 35.31
CA GLY A 280 16.41 0.10 35.93
C GLY A 280 16.30 -1.07 34.96
N SER A 281 15.53 -2.10 35.30
CA SER A 281 15.24 -3.25 34.43
C SER A 281 13.96 -3.10 33.58
N ASN A 282 13.36 -1.91 33.57
CA ASN A 282 12.06 -1.67 32.92
C ASN A 282 12.21 -1.18 31.48
N TRP A 283 11.32 -1.64 30.62
CA TRP A 283 11.29 -1.32 29.19
C TRP A 283 9.84 -1.19 28.69
N ILE A 284 9.64 -0.40 27.64
CA ILE A 284 8.38 -0.32 26.88
C ILE A 284 8.52 -1.08 25.57
N LYS A 285 7.51 -1.90 25.24
CA LYS A 285 7.35 -2.54 23.92
C LYS A 285 6.74 -1.54 22.95
N ILE A 286 7.41 -1.29 21.83
CA ILE A 286 6.87 -0.53 20.71
C ILE A 286 6.80 -1.47 19.50
N SER A 287 5.59 -1.75 19.03
CA SER A 287 5.35 -2.55 17.83
C SER A 287 4.99 -1.63 16.67
N LEU A 288 5.85 -1.56 15.65
CA LEU A 288 5.60 -0.77 14.44
C LEU A 288 5.48 -1.67 13.21
N PRO A 289 4.55 -1.36 12.29
CA PRO A 289 4.61 -1.93 10.96
C PRO A 289 5.84 -1.44 10.20
N VAL A 290 6.48 -2.32 9.44
CA VAL A 290 7.51 -1.97 8.46
C VAL A 290 7.25 -2.72 7.15
N PHE A 291 7.49 -2.06 6.02
CA PHE A 291 7.39 -2.71 4.71
C PHE A 291 8.58 -3.63 4.47
N THR A 292 8.29 -4.84 4.01
CA THR A 292 9.27 -5.84 3.59
C THR A 292 9.00 -6.21 2.13
N PRO A 293 10.01 -6.12 1.24
CA PRO A 293 9.84 -6.51 -0.17
C PRO A 293 9.28 -7.92 -0.34
N ARG A 294 8.42 -8.10 -1.35
CA ARG A 294 8.05 -9.43 -1.85
C ARG A 294 8.90 -9.71 -3.10
N PRO A 295 9.79 -10.70 -3.08
CA PRO A 295 10.62 -10.98 -4.25
C PRO A 295 9.73 -11.44 -5.41
N SER A 296 9.88 -10.82 -6.58
CA SER A 296 9.31 -11.36 -7.83
C SER A 296 10.29 -12.33 -8.46
N ARG A 297 9.74 -13.33 -9.15
CA ARG A 297 10.55 -14.26 -9.96
C ARG A 297 10.99 -13.62 -11.28
N ILE A 298 10.34 -12.55 -11.70
CA ILE A 298 10.53 -11.90 -13.00
C ILE A 298 11.76 -10.98 -12.92
N ASP A 299 12.72 -11.26 -13.80
CA ASP A 299 13.94 -10.46 -13.96
C ASP A 299 13.88 -9.60 -15.23
N ARG A 300 13.34 -10.17 -16.33
CA ARG A 300 13.25 -9.51 -17.64
C ARG A 300 11.92 -9.76 -18.32
N THR A 301 11.37 -8.74 -18.99
CA THR A 301 10.18 -8.86 -19.85
C THR A 301 10.51 -8.45 -21.28
N VAL A 302 10.24 -9.32 -22.24
CA VAL A 302 10.48 -9.09 -23.68
C VAL A 302 9.18 -9.17 -24.44
N VAL A 303 8.99 -8.26 -25.40
CA VAL A 303 7.85 -8.25 -26.32
C VAL A 303 8.33 -8.69 -27.70
N MET A 304 7.58 -9.59 -28.33
CA MET A 304 7.83 -10.07 -29.69
C MET A 304 6.59 -9.85 -30.55
N LEU A 305 6.78 -9.38 -31.78
CA LEU A 305 5.74 -9.30 -32.81
C LEU A 305 5.87 -10.50 -33.76
N ASP A 306 4.78 -10.86 -34.42
CA ASP A 306 4.75 -11.82 -35.54
C ASP A 306 5.62 -11.42 -36.73
N THR A 307 5.95 -10.13 -36.88
CA THR A 307 6.92 -9.62 -37.87
C THR A 307 8.36 -10.06 -37.59
N GLY A 308 8.63 -10.59 -36.39
CA GLY A 308 9.97 -10.95 -35.93
C GLY A 308 10.71 -9.81 -35.20
N GLU A 309 10.11 -8.62 -35.12
CA GLU A 309 10.63 -7.52 -34.30
C GLU A 309 10.42 -7.80 -32.81
N SER A 310 11.37 -7.35 -31.98
CA SER A 310 11.28 -7.52 -30.53
C SER A 310 11.96 -6.38 -29.79
N PHE A 311 11.47 -6.08 -28.58
CA PHE A 311 12.06 -5.11 -27.67
C PHE A 311 11.89 -5.55 -26.22
N GLU A 312 12.78 -5.08 -25.35
CA GLU A 312 12.74 -5.33 -23.91
C GLU A 312 11.99 -4.19 -23.21
N LEU A 313 11.21 -4.52 -22.17
CA LEU A 313 10.57 -3.52 -21.34
C LEU A 313 11.53 -3.03 -20.27
N GLU A 314 11.54 -1.71 -20.04
CA GLU A 314 12.40 -1.05 -19.07
C GLU A 314 11.56 -0.58 -17.87
N LEU A 315 12.13 -0.62 -16.67
CA LEU A 315 11.46 -0.17 -15.45
C LEU A 315 11.15 1.34 -15.54
N LEU A 316 9.88 1.70 -15.42
CA LEU A 316 9.43 3.09 -15.36
C LEU A 316 9.21 3.54 -13.91
N GLU A 317 8.61 2.68 -13.08
CA GLU A 317 8.28 3.01 -11.71
C GLU A 317 8.34 1.78 -10.80
N ASP A 318 9.01 1.93 -9.66
CA ASP A 318 9.07 0.94 -8.58
C ASP A 318 8.02 1.31 -7.52
N LEU A 319 6.82 0.74 -7.67
CA LEU A 319 5.69 0.99 -6.77
C LEU A 319 6.01 0.50 -5.36
N GLY A 320 6.83 -0.54 -5.23
CA GLY A 320 7.25 -1.07 -3.94
C GLY A 320 8.17 -0.14 -3.16
N ALA A 321 9.14 0.46 -3.83
CA ALA A 321 9.99 1.50 -3.25
C ALA A 321 9.16 2.72 -2.83
N ILE A 322 8.19 3.13 -3.66
CA ILE A 322 7.30 4.25 -3.36
C ILE A 322 6.36 3.93 -2.18
N ALA A 323 5.90 2.69 -2.06
CA ALA A 323 5.14 2.21 -0.91
C ALA A 323 5.94 2.36 0.40
N ALA A 324 7.21 1.94 0.39
CA ALA A 324 8.08 2.09 1.55
C ALA A 324 8.38 3.57 1.88
N GLU A 325 8.67 4.39 0.86
CA GLU A 325 9.03 5.81 1.03
C GLU A 325 7.84 6.65 1.54
N THR A 326 6.65 6.48 0.95
CA THR A 326 5.45 7.22 1.36
C THR A 326 4.98 6.85 2.77
N PHE A 327 5.36 5.67 3.26
CA PHE A 327 5.02 5.22 4.61
C PHE A 327 5.76 5.96 5.73
N ASN A 328 6.89 6.62 5.45
CA ASN A 328 7.78 7.19 6.46
C ASN A 328 7.08 8.17 7.41
N GLN A 329 6.31 9.13 6.88
CA GLN A 329 5.56 10.09 7.71
C GLN A 329 4.46 9.42 8.54
N ARG A 330 3.77 8.44 7.95
CA ARG A 330 2.75 7.68 8.66
C ARG A 330 3.36 6.83 9.78
N ALA A 331 4.49 6.18 9.53
CA ALA A 331 5.24 5.41 10.52
C ALA A 331 5.65 6.30 11.71
N ALA A 332 6.10 7.54 11.44
CA ALA A 332 6.44 8.50 12.48
C ALA A 332 5.22 8.86 13.37
N LEU A 333 4.04 9.04 12.76
CA LEU A 333 2.80 9.26 13.51
C LEU A 333 2.39 8.02 14.32
N ILE A 334 2.45 6.82 13.73
CA ILE A 334 2.14 5.55 14.43
C ILE A 334 3.06 5.36 15.63
N TYR A 335 4.36 5.62 15.48
CA TYR A 335 5.33 5.57 16.56
C TYR A 335 4.92 6.49 17.71
N LEU A 336 4.61 7.75 17.39
CA LEU A 336 4.19 8.74 18.38
C LEU A 336 2.95 8.30 19.16
N LYS A 337 1.93 7.79 18.44
CA LYS A 337 0.70 7.24 19.05
C LYS A 337 1.02 6.09 20.00
N THR A 338 1.85 5.14 19.56
CA THR A 338 2.19 3.93 20.33
C THR A 338 2.99 4.28 21.59
N VAL A 339 3.89 5.26 21.52
CA VAL A 339 4.62 5.76 22.69
C VAL A 339 3.65 6.39 23.70
N ILE A 340 2.78 7.31 23.27
CA ILE A 340 1.76 7.94 24.14
C ILE A 340 0.87 6.88 24.80
N ARG A 341 0.39 5.91 24.01
CA ARG A 341 -0.48 4.83 24.48
C ARG A 341 0.23 3.93 25.50
N SER A 342 1.50 3.64 25.26
CA SER A 342 2.31 2.82 26.17
C SER A 342 2.51 3.52 27.51
N VAL A 343 2.85 4.81 27.52
CA VAL A 343 3.00 5.60 28.75
C VAL A 343 1.69 5.65 29.53
N ALA A 344 0.58 6.02 28.89
CA ALA A 344 -0.74 6.11 29.55
C ALA A 344 -1.23 4.77 30.13
N LYS A 345 -0.92 3.64 29.48
CA LYS A 345 -1.27 2.31 30.03
C LYS A 345 -0.51 2.00 31.33
N THR A 346 0.73 2.46 31.47
CA THR A 346 1.53 2.22 32.70
C THR A 346 1.03 2.99 33.92
N THR A 347 0.42 4.18 33.73
CA THR A 347 -0.10 5.00 34.84
C THR A 347 -1.42 4.46 35.40
N SER A 348 -2.21 3.76 34.60
CA SER A 348 -3.47 3.13 35.06
C SER A 348 -3.27 1.94 36.02
N SER A 349 -2.09 1.31 36.05
CA SER A 349 -1.72 0.30 37.05
C SER A 349 -1.05 0.87 38.31
N ALA A 350 -0.74 2.17 38.34
CA ALA A 350 -0.08 2.85 39.47
C ALA A 350 -1.05 3.46 40.51
N ALA A 351 -2.36 3.32 40.32
CA ALA A 351 -3.38 3.83 41.27
C ALA A 351 -3.56 2.96 42.54
N LEU A 352 -2.67 2.00 42.80
CA LEU A 352 -2.60 1.22 44.05
C LEU A 352 -1.21 1.35 44.69
N GLY A 353 -0.87 2.56 45.13
CA GLY A 353 0.33 2.81 45.93
C GLY A 353 0.40 4.27 46.34
N GLN A 354 0.11 4.56 47.61
CA GLN A 354 -0.01 5.91 48.16
C GLN A 354 1.29 6.73 48.06
N GLY A 355 1.12 8.03 47.82
CA GLY A 355 2.06 9.06 48.25
C GLY A 355 3.07 9.54 47.21
N ALA A 356 2.72 10.59 46.45
CA ALA A 356 3.70 11.47 45.83
C ALA A 356 3.22 12.91 46.01
N GLY A 357 4.03 13.70 46.72
CA GLY A 357 3.76 15.11 46.99
C GLY A 357 3.66 15.92 45.70
N GLN A 358 2.84 16.96 45.75
CA GLN A 358 2.74 17.96 44.69
C GLN A 358 4.12 18.58 44.47
N THR A 359 4.75 18.24 43.35
CA THR A 359 5.83 19.01 42.75
C THR A 359 5.27 19.68 41.50
N ASP A 360 5.40 21.00 41.40
CA ASP A 360 4.91 21.83 40.29
C ASP A 360 5.67 21.61 38.96
N ASP A 361 6.50 20.58 38.90
CA ASP A 361 7.34 20.25 37.74
C ASP A 361 6.77 18.99 37.06
N ALA A 362 6.13 19.19 35.91
CA ALA A 362 5.45 18.13 35.14
C ALA A 362 6.42 17.00 34.76
N SER A 363 7.69 17.34 34.52
CA SER A 363 8.80 16.43 34.21
C SER A 363 9.09 15.45 35.36
N ALA A 364 9.15 15.96 36.59
CA ALA A 364 9.32 15.16 37.79
C ALA A 364 8.08 14.29 38.04
N SER A 365 6.87 14.77 37.72
CA SER A 365 5.64 13.99 37.92
C SER A 365 5.58 12.75 37.01
N LEU A 366 5.99 12.88 35.74
CA LEU A 366 6.03 11.78 34.78
C LEU A 366 7.13 10.78 35.17
N LEU A 367 8.33 11.28 35.48
CA LEU A 367 9.46 10.44 35.90
C LEU A 367 9.16 9.72 37.23
N LEU A 368 8.52 10.39 38.20
CA LEU A 368 8.08 9.80 39.46
C LEU A 368 6.95 8.78 39.27
N SER A 369 6.05 8.99 38.30
CA SER A 369 5.02 7.99 37.93
C SER A 369 5.60 6.74 37.29
N LEU A 370 6.73 6.86 36.59
CA LEU A 370 7.49 5.75 36.01
C LEU A 370 8.35 5.03 37.06
N LEU A 371 8.78 5.73 38.11
CA LEU A 371 9.60 5.19 39.21
C LEU A 371 8.78 4.51 40.32
N SER A 372 7.50 4.87 40.50
CA SER A 372 6.62 4.27 41.53
C SER A 372 6.09 2.87 41.17
N LEU A 373 6.48 2.33 40.02
CA LEU A 373 5.98 1.08 39.45
C LEU A 373 6.64 -0.15 40.10
N GLY A 374 6.09 -0.58 41.23
CA GLY A 374 6.37 -1.88 41.84
C GLY A 374 5.82 -3.05 41.00
N THR A 375 6.73 -3.85 40.44
CA THR A 375 6.59 -5.26 40.01
C THR A 375 5.50 -5.65 38.98
N GLN A 376 6.00 -6.14 37.84
CA GLN A 376 5.36 -6.96 36.79
C GLN A 376 4.54 -6.23 35.70
N ILE A 377 5.30 -5.73 34.75
CA ILE A 377 4.94 -5.25 33.41
C ILE A 377 4.24 -6.37 32.61
N TYR A 378 2.94 -6.23 32.36
CA TYR A 378 2.21 -6.99 31.34
C TYR A 378 1.77 -6.05 30.21
N ALA A 379 2.72 -5.57 29.40
CA ALA A 379 2.43 -4.75 28.21
C ALA A 379 2.35 -5.58 26.90
N ASP A 380 2.60 -6.90 26.95
CA ASP A 380 2.86 -7.69 25.74
C ASP A 380 1.62 -7.95 24.85
N ALA A 381 0.40 -7.94 25.40
CA ALA A 381 -0.79 -8.39 24.69
C ALA A 381 -1.58 -7.30 23.93
N SER A 382 -1.35 -6.00 24.19
CA SER A 382 -2.25 -4.94 23.69
C SER A 382 -1.64 -3.95 22.67
N GLU A 383 -0.33 -4.01 22.45
CA GLU A 383 0.35 -3.30 21.36
C GLU A 383 0.72 -4.28 20.24
N GLN A 384 -0.13 -4.31 19.22
CA GLN A 384 0.12 -4.98 17.95
C GLN A 384 0.10 -3.94 16.84
N ALA A 385 1.04 -4.06 15.90
CA ALA A 385 1.08 -3.24 14.70
C ALA A 385 -0.13 -3.54 13.79
N ASP A 386 -0.66 -2.50 13.13
CA ASP A 386 -1.64 -2.70 12.06
C ASP A 386 -0.94 -3.13 10.77
N LEU A 387 -1.02 -4.42 10.46
CA LEU A 387 -0.40 -5.03 9.28
C LEU A 387 -1.35 -5.12 8.08
N ARG A 388 -2.58 -4.59 8.21
CA ARG A 388 -3.57 -4.62 7.12
C ARG A 388 -3.12 -3.78 5.94
N MET A 389 -3.32 -4.32 4.75
CA MET A 389 -3.07 -3.65 3.47
C MET A 389 -3.74 -4.42 2.34
N SER A 390 -3.93 -3.75 1.20
CA SER A 390 -4.30 -4.40 -0.06
C SER A 390 -3.18 -5.33 -0.52
N ARG A 391 -3.56 -6.49 -1.05
CA ARG A 391 -2.65 -7.58 -1.34
C ARG A 391 -2.13 -7.57 -2.78
N TYR A 392 -2.90 -7.01 -3.71
CA TYR A 392 -2.76 -7.24 -5.16
C TYR A 392 -2.33 -6.02 -5.97
N PHE A 393 -1.81 -4.96 -5.35
CA PHE A 393 -1.05 -3.96 -6.10
C PHE A 393 0.27 -4.57 -6.60
N PRO A 394 0.75 -4.19 -7.79
CA PRO A 394 2.00 -4.73 -8.32
C PRO A 394 3.22 -4.05 -7.69
N ASP A 395 4.38 -4.67 -7.85
CA ASP A 395 5.65 -4.12 -7.37
C ASP A 395 6.26 -3.12 -8.36
N ARG A 396 6.13 -3.40 -9.66
CA ARG A 396 6.84 -2.69 -10.71
C ARG A 396 5.94 -2.39 -11.91
N ALA A 397 6.16 -1.24 -12.52
CA ALA A 397 5.61 -0.87 -13.82
C ALA A 397 6.75 -0.71 -14.84
N LEU A 398 6.71 -1.49 -15.92
CA LEU A 398 7.70 -1.49 -16.99
C LEU A 398 7.05 -1.00 -18.28
N VAL A 399 7.81 -0.28 -19.11
CA VAL A 399 7.33 0.28 -20.37
C VAL A 399 8.29 0.01 -21.51
N GLY A 400 7.72 -0.04 -22.71
CA GLY A 400 8.46 -0.14 -23.96
C GLY A 400 7.53 0.10 -25.13
N GLY A 401 8.10 0.22 -26.32
CA GLY A 401 7.28 0.39 -27.51
C GLY A 401 8.11 0.37 -28.78
N ILE A 402 7.42 0.12 -29.89
CA ILE A 402 8.01 0.04 -31.22
C ILE A 402 7.11 0.74 -32.24
N THR A 403 7.73 1.41 -33.21
CA THR A 403 7.03 2.07 -34.31
C THR A 403 6.89 1.13 -35.48
N VAL A 404 5.66 0.92 -35.94
CA VAL A 404 5.28 -0.04 -36.97
C VAL A 404 4.36 0.62 -38.01
N ASP A 405 4.08 -0.10 -39.10
CA ASP A 405 3.00 0.27 -40.00
C ASP A 405 1.63 0.05 -39.33
N PRO A 406 0.59 0.84 -39.64
CA PRO A 406 -0.76 0.51 -39.23
C PRO A 406 -1.17 -0.86 -39.76
N GLY A 407 -1.80 -1.69 -38.93
CA GLY A 407 -2.07 -3.08 -39.26
C GLY A 407 -2.58 -3.89 -38.08
N VAL A 408 -2.70 -5.19 -38.27
CA VAL A 408 -3.11 -6.15 -37.24
C VAL A 408 -1.90 -7.01 -36.90
N TYR A 409 -1.58 -7.10 -35.61
CA TYR A 409 -0.40 -7.78 -35.11
C TYR A 409 -0.77 -8.87 -34.10
N THR A 410 0.02 -9.93 -34.08
CA THR A 410 0.09 -10.82 -32.91
C THR A 410 1.27 -10.40 -32.05
N ILE A 411 1.01 -10.08 -30.79
CA ILE A 411 2.02 -9.61 -29.83
C ILE A 411 2.16 -10.65 -28.72
N VAL A 412 3.39 -11.08 -28.45
CA VAL A 412 3.70 -12.01 -27.35
C VAL A 412 4.57 -11.31 -26.32
N VAL A 413 4.09 -11.22 -25.08
CA VAL A 413 4.84 -10.73 -23.93
C VAL A 413 5.39 -11.92 -23.15
N ILE A 414 6.71 -11.99 -23.00
CA ILE A 414 7.44 -13.10 -22.39
C ILE A 414 8.15 -12.63 -21.13
N TYR A 415 7.87 -13.28 -20.01
CA TYR A 415 8.50 -13.03 -18.72
C TYR A 415 9.59 -14.07 -18.47
N TYR A 416 10.78 -13.62 -18.11
CA TYR A 416 11.94 -14.45 -17.82
C TYR A 416 12.35 -14.31 -16.36
N ASP A 417 12.85 -15.40 -15.78
CA ASP A 417 13.57 -15.36 -14.50
C ASP A 417 15.05 -14.96 -14.69
N SER A 418 15.76 -14.84 -13.57
CA SER A 418 17.18 -14.46 -13.55
C SER A 418 18.11 -15.49 -14.22
N ASN A 419 17.63 -16.71 -14.50
CA ASN A 419 18.36 -17.73 -15.26
C ASN A 419 17.99 -17.73 -16.76
N ASN A 420 17.23 -16.73 -17.22
CA ASN A 420 16.64 -16.66 -18.56
C ASN A 420 15.64 -17.80 -18.86
N ALA A 421 15.07 -18.45 -17.85
CA ALA A 421 13.99 -19.41 -18.06
C ALA A 421 12.66 -18.67 -18.21
N VAL A 422 11.80 -19.14 -19.12
CA VAL A 422 10.47 -18.55 -19.33
C VAL A 422 9.58 -18.89 -18.14
N ILE A 423 9.03 -17.86 -17.49
CA ILE A 423 8.04 -17.97 -16.42
C ILE A 423 6.64 -18.06 -17.02
N GLN A 424 6.31 -17.13 -17.90
CA GLN A 424 4.99 -17.00 -18.50
C GLN A 424 5.09 -16.36 -19.88
N LYS A 425 4.16 -16.73 -20.76
CA LYS A 425 3.92 -16.06 -22.05
C LYS A 425 2.48 -15.60 -22.09
N LEU A 426 2.26 -14.36 -22.50
CA LEU A 426 0.95 -13.80 -22.78
C LEU A 426 0.88 -13.49 -24.26
N GLU A 427 -0.10 -14.04 -24.95
CA GLU A 427 -0.30 -13.88 -26.38
C GLU A 427 -1.55 -13.05 -26.62
N PHE A 428 -1.39 -12.00 -27.42
CA PHE A 428 -2.42 -11.04 -27.77
C PHE A 428 -2.60 -11.09 -29.29
N GLU A 429 -3.57 -11.88 -29.74
CA GLU A 429 -3.92 -12.02 -31.14
C GLU A 429 -4.79 -10.84 -31.61
N ASN A 430 -4.71 -10.53 -32.90
CA ASN A 430 -5.56 -9.54 -33.56
C ASN A 430 -5.47 -8.13 -32.95
N PHE A 431 -4.28 -7.71 -32.49
CA PHE A 431 -4.07 -6.38 -31.95
C PHE A 431 -4.09 -5.34 -33.09
N GLU A 432 -5.17 -4.56 -33.17
CA GLU A 432 -5.33 -3.50 -34.17
C GLU A 432 -4.49 -2.27 -33.82
N VAL A 433 -3.63 -1.88 -34.74
CA VAL A 433 -2.74 -0.72 -34.62
C VAL A 433 -3.12 0.32 -35.68
N ASP A 434 -3.50 1.52 -35.23
CA ASP A 434 -3.87 2.63 -36.11
C ASP A 434 -3.06 3.89 -35.77
N SER A 435 -2.80 4.69 -36.80
CA SER A 435 -2.28 6.04 -36.66
C SER A 435 -3.26 6.92 -35.87
N GLY A 436 -2.76 7.60 -34.84
CA GLY A 436 -3.58 8.49 -34.01
C GLY A 436 -4.41 7.80 -32.92
N ARG A 437 -4.28 6.47 -32.74
CA ARG A 437 -4.75 5.77 -31.53
C ARG A 437 -3.65 5.64 -30.49
N LEU A 438 -4.06 5.35 -29.26
CA LEU A 438 -3.16 5.11 -28.13
C LEU A 438 -2.27 3.88 -28.37
N ASN A 439 -2.82 2.83 -28.99
CA ASN A 439 -2.17 1.54 -29.25
C ASN A 439 -1.42 1.00 -28.02
N LEU A 440 -2.06 1.10 -26.83
CA LEU A 440 -1.51 0.64 -25.56
C LEU A 440 -1.98 -0.79 -25.31
N LEU A 441 -1.02 -1.68 -25.11
CA LEU A 441 -1.23 -3.04 -24.63
C LEU A 441 -0.80 -3.09 -23.17
N GLU A 442 -1.69 -3.61 -22.33
CA GLU A 442 -1.40 -3.85 -20.93
C GLU A 442 -1.12 -5.34 -20.71
N ALA A 443 -0.07 -5.66 -19.94
CA ALA A 443 0.31 -7.04 -19.64
C ALA A 443 0.67 -7.20 -18.15
N VAL A 444 0.13 -8.22 -17.48
CA VAL A 444 0.29 -8.39 -16.03
C VAL A 444 0.82 -9.77 -15.67
N CYS A 445 1.89 -9.83 -14.87
CA CYS A 445 2.40 -11.07 -14.29
C CYS A 445 2.81 -10.87 -12.82
N ILE A 446 2.04 -11.47 -11.92
CA ILE A 446 2.14 -11.24 -10.47
C ILE A 446 3.10 -12.24 -9.76
N GLN A 447 3.83 -13.05 -10.53
CA GLN A 447 4.62 -14.21 -10.04
C GLN A 447 5.92 -13.90 -9.30
#